data_AF-A0A0F0LIW6-F1
#
_entry.id   AF-A0A0F0LIW6-F1
#
_cell.length_a   1.000
_cell.length_b   1.000
_cell.length_c   1.000
_cell.angle_alpha   90.00
_cell.angle_beta   90.00
_cell.angle_gamma   90.00
#
_symmetry.space_group_name_H-M   'P 1'
#
loop_
_entity.id
_entity.type
_entity.pdbx_description
1 polymer ?
#
loop_
_entity_poly.entity_id
_entity_poly.type
_entity_poly.pdbx_seq_one_letter_code
_entity_poly.pdbx_strand_id
1 'polypeptide(L)' 'MLQGLGTVLLDRLRGENLITREYIVYGPEWWLYVLNRIAESPERAITALADLNPQFAS' A
#
# COMPACT_ATOMS: atom_id res chain seq x y z
N MET A 1 10.77 1.06 -3.06
CA MET A 1 9.32 0.80 -2.87
C MET A 1 8.88 1.35 -1.52
N LEU A 2 7.59 1.40 -1.21
CA LEU A 2 7.17 1.78 0.14
C LEU A 2 7.20 0.59 1.05
N GLN A 3 7.49 0.84 2.31
CA GLN A 3 7.44 -0.20 3.34
C GLN A 3 6.07 -0.89 3.32
N GLY A 4 6.09 -2.22 3.24
CA GLY A 4 4.88 -3.05 3.21
C GLY A 4 4.22 -3.19 1.84
N LEU A 5 4.72 -2.54 0.79
CA LEU A 5 4.24 -2.71 -0.59
C LEU A 5 5.29 -3.36 -1.48
N GLY A 6 4.91 -4.42 -2.19
CA GLY A 6 5.79 -5.10 -3.14
C GLY A 6 6.92 -5.89 -2.49
N THR A 7 6.71 -6.42 -1.28
CA THR A 7 7.68 -7.23 -0.52
C THR A 7 8.27 -8.37 -1.34
N VAL A 8 7.43 -9.11 -2.09
CA VAL A 8 7.88 -10.19 -2.98
C VAL A 8 8.86 -9.72 -4.06
N LEU A 9 8.62 -8.55 -4.67
CA LEU A 9 9.51 -7.98 -5.67
C LEU A 9 10.81 -7.46 -5.03
N LEU A 10 10.72 -6.85 -3.85
CA LEU A 10 11.90 -6.41 -3.10
C LEU A 10 12.79 -7.59 -2.72
N ASP A 11 12.21 -8.68 -2.22
CA ASP A 11 12.94 -9.88 -1.83
C ASP A 11 13.66 -10.52 -3.03
N ARG A 12 12.98 -10.58 -4.17
CA ARG A 12 13.60 -11.02 -5.43
C ARG A 12 14.79 -10.14 -5.82
N LEU A 13 14.62 -8.82 -5.85
CA LEU A 13 15.69 -7.90 -6.26
C LEU A 13 16.88 -7.92 -5.29
N ARG A 14 16.62 -8.08 -3.99
CA ARG A 14 17.66 -8.33 -2.97
C ARG A 14 18.40 -9.63 -3.24
N GLY A 15 17.70 -10.70 -3.60
CA GLY A 15 18.29 -11.98 -4.00
C GLY A 15 19.14 -11.90 -5.27
N GLU A 16 18.82 -10.96 -6.17
CA GLU A 16 19.63 -10.62 -7.36
C GLU A 16 20.82 -9.69 -7.03
N ASN A 17 21.09 -9.43 -5.75
CA ASN A 17 22.16 -8.58 -5.25
C ASN A 17 22.08 -7.11 -5.72
N LEU A 18 20.87 -6.65 -6.06
CA LEU A 18 20.60 -5.28 -6.44
C LEU A 18 20.31 -4.41 -5.21
N ILE A 19 20.75 -3.15 -5.27
CA ILE A 19 20.49 -2.18 -4.20
C ILE A 19 19.01 -1.82 -4.23
N THR A 20 18.31 -2.15 -3.15
CA THR A 20 16.90 -1.80 -2.95
C THR A 20 16.77 -0.71 -1.88
N ARG A 21 15.77 0.17 -2.04
CA ARG A 21 15.43 1.20 -1.04
C ARG A 21 13.95 1.11 -0.70
N GLU A 22 13.65 1.09 0.59
CA GLU A 22 12.31 1.23 1.11
C GLU A 22 12.10 2.62 1.71
N TYR A 23 10.94 3.21 1.41
CA TYR A 23 10.51 4.50 1.93
C TYR A 23 9.40 4.29 2.95
N ILE A 24 9.56 4.92 4.10
CA ILE A 24 8.59 4.91 5.19
C ILE A 24 7.84 6.24 5.14
N VAL A 25 6.51 6.19 5.13
CA VAL A 25 5.67 7.38 5.31
C VAL A 25 5.47 7.57 6.81
N TYR A 26 5.76 8.77 7.30
CA TYR A 26 5.66 9.12 8.71
C TYR A 26 5.07 10.52 8.85
N GLY A 27 4.51 10.82 10.03
CA GLY A 27 3.84 12.08 10.34
C GLY A 27 2.35 11.90 10.68
N PRO A 28 1.72 12.90 11.32
CA PRO A 28 0.32 12.82 11.74
C PRO A 28 -0.64 12.61 10.55
N GLU A 29 -0.30 13.16 9.38
CA GLU A 29 -1.11 13.13 8.18
C GLU A 29 -0.75 12.00 7.20
N TRP A 30 -0.12 10.92 7.67
CA TRP A 30 0.23 9.74 6.85
C TRP A 30 -0.98 9.18 6.08
N TRP A 31 -2.19 9.35 6.60
CA TRP A 31 -3.44 8.89 6.02
C TRP A 31 -3.75 9.54 4.66
N LEU A 32 -3.31 10.78 4.42
CA LEU A 32 -3.49 11.46 3.12
C LEU A 32 -2.78 10.71 2.00
N TYR A 33 -1.59 10.21 2.28
CA TYR A 33 -0.82 9.42 1.33
C TYR A 33 -1.55 8.11 0.97
N VAL A 34 -2.15 7.45 1.98
CA VAL A 34 -2.92 6.23 1.78
C VAL A 34 -4.15 6.49 0.92
N LEU A 35 -4.89 7.56 1.18
CA LEU A 35 -6.02 7.97 0.35
C LEU A 35 -5.59 8.24 -1.10
N ASN A 36 -4.47 8.96 -1.29
CA ASN A 36 -3.94 9.22 -2.62
C ASN A 36 -3.60 7.92 -3.37
N ARG A 37 -2.99 6.93 -2.70
CA ARG A 37 -2.65 5.63 -3.28
C ARG A 37 -3.88 4.79 -3.62
N ILE A 38 -4.91 4.81 -2.78
CA ILE A 38 -6.16 4.11 -3.05
C ILE A 38 -6.86 4.75 -4.26
N ALA A 39 -6.81 6.08 -4.39
CA ALA A 39 -7.38 6.81 -5.51
C ALA A 39 -6.66 6.58 -6.86
N GLU A 40 -5.40 6.11 -6.86
CA GLU A 40 -4.70 5.70 -8.09
C GLU A 40 -5.42 4.56 -8.85
N SER A 41 -6.37 3.86 -8.21
CA SER A 41 -7.27 2.92 -8.88
C SER A 41 -8.65 3.00 -8.24
N PRO A 42 -9.61 3.69 -8.87
CA PRO A 42 -10.93 3.99 -8.28
C PRO A 42 -11.66 2.76 -7.73
N GLU A 43 -11.54 1.62 -8.42
CA GLU A 43 -12.05 0.31 -8.00
C GLU A 43 -11.63 -0.05 -6.56
N ARG A 44 -10.34 0.11 -6.23
CA ARG A 44 -9.80 -0.23 -4.90
C ARG A 44 -10.34 0.67 -3.81
N ALA A 45 -10.66 1.93 -4.15
CA ALA A 45 -11.29 2.86 -3.23
C ALA A 45 -12.71 2.43 -2.87
N ILE A 46 -13.47 2.02 -3.89
CA ILE A 46 -14.84 1.54 -3.72
C ILE A 46 -14.84 0.23 -2.93
N THR A 47 -13.96 -0.72 -3.23
CA THR A 47 -13.82 -1.96 -2.46
C THR A 47 -13.44 -1.68 -1.01
N ALA A 48 -12.43 -0.84 -0.77
CA ALA A 48 -12.02 -0.51 0.59
C ALA A 48 -13.16 0.16 1.40
N LEU A 49 -13.95 1.03 0.77
CA LEU A 49 -15.14 1.62 1.40
C LEU A 49 -16.24 0.58 1.67
N ALA A 50 -16.43 -0.39 0.77
CA ALA A 50 -17.38 -1.48 0.97
C ALA A 50 -16.95 -2.41 2.12
N ASP A 51 -15.65 -2.72 2.22
CA ASP A 51 -15.08 -3.57 3.28
C ASP A 51 -15.18 -2.91 4.67
N LEU A 52 -15.15 -1.57 4.73
CA LEU A 52 -15.36 -0.82 5.98
C LEU A 52 -16.81 -0.87 6.47
N ASN A 53 -17.76 -1.32 5.63
CA ASN A 53 -19.16 -1.47 6.03
C ASN A 53 -19.37 -2.85 6.69
N PRO A 54 -19.69 -2.90 8.00
CA PRO A 54 -19.84 -4.16 8.74
C PRO A 54 -20.98 -5.05 8.26
N GLN A 55 -21.87 -4.56 7.38
CA GLN A 55 -22.91 -5.38 6.75
C GLN A 55 -22.37 -6.32 5.65
N PHE A 56 -21.15 -6.10 5.16
CA PHE A 56 -20.53 -6.89 4.09
C PHE A 56 -19.26 -7.65 4.54
N ALA A 57 -18.90 -7.57 5.82
CA ALA A 57 -17.80 -8.36 6.39
C ALA A 57 -18.30 -9.80 6.68
N SER A 58 -18.22 -10.67 5.67
CA SER A 58 -18.47 -12.13 5.77
C SER A 58 -17.18 -12.91 5.97
#